data_AF-X1FE98-F1
#
_entry.id   AF-X1FE98-F1
#
_cell.length_a   1.000
_cell.length_b   1.000
_cell.length_c   1.000
_cell.angle_alpha   90.00
_cell.angle_beta   90.00
_cell.angle_gamma   90.00
#
_symmetry.space_group_name_H-M   'P 1'
#
loop_
_entity.id
_entity.type
_entity.pdbx_description
1 polymer ?
#
loop_
_entity_poly.entity_id
_entity_poly.type
_entity_poly.pdbx_seq_one_letter_code
_entity_poly.pdbx_strand_id
1 'polypeptide(L)'
;MTVFDRLVRGKHGSQLTTMFWFPAMDTDIDRKVLQELGPTPIIADAHGREVLLEFLRDEVSVLLPFLASVETVAVYENNRCIGLAHISRGSEEQKEGEVTVHTEIDGQRHSESFCQVQFTFPIPPEIRNQPDTPKAVKAMKEATVVLSVRLQNDEPVYVGKSRFHVYFPTVESTGVGFIVHGDFYVKPDRTHLMGGSYNEWLLGCAAKAAANEFLTQLLKQYHARSVFAALSSTGSV
;
A
#
# COMPACT_ATOMS: atom_id res chain seq x y z
N MET A 1 -16.20 -7.91 -26.85
CA MET A 1 -14.85 -7.32 -26.61
C MET A 1 -14.77 -7.01 -25.13
N THR A 2 -13.82 -7.60 -24.41
CA THR A 2 -13.79 -7.54 -22.94
C THR A 2 -13.42 -6.15 -22.43
N VAL A 3 -13.66 -5.86 -21.15
CA VAL A 3 -13.18 -4.61 -20.51
C VAL A 3 -11.66 -4.51 -20.63
N PHE A 4 -10.94 -5.62 -20.47
CA PHE A 4 -9.49 -5.70 -20.66
C PHE A 4 -9.08 -5.30 -22.08
N ASP A 5 -9.72 -5.86 -23.12
CA ASP A 5 -9.42 -5.52 -24.53
C ASP A 5 -9.71 -4.05 -24.86
N ARG A 6 -10.68 -3.43 -24.19
CA ARG A 6 -11.00 -2.00 -24.35
C ARG A 6 -9.93 -1.14 -23.69
N LEU A 7 -9.49 -1.49 -22.48
CA LEU A 7 -8.45 -0.77 -21.73
C LEU A 7 -7.09 -0.85 -22.44
N VAL A 8 -6.68 -2.05 -22.88
CA VAL A 8 -5.42 -2.26 -23.61
C VAL A 8 -5.37 -1.49 -24.93
N ARG A 9 -6.54 -1.17 -25.52
CA ARG A 9 -6.66 -0.39 -26.77
C ARG A 9 -6.93 1.10 -26.53
N GLY A 10 -6.78 1.60 -25.31
CA GLY A 10 -6.96 3.02 -24.97
C GLY A 10 -8.40 3.52 -25.05
N LYS A 11 -9.40 2.63 -24.97
CA LYS A 11 -10.83 2.97 -25.04
C LYS A 11 -11.45 3.01 -23.63
N HIS A 12 -11.34 4.16 -22.98
CA HIS A 12 -11.82 4.44 -21.62
C HIS A 12 -13.22 5.09 -21.68
N GLY A 13 -14.26 4.27 -21.83
CA GLY A 13 -15.65 4.76 -21.98
C GLY A 13 -16.15 5.65 -20.83
N SER A 14 -17.23 6.41 -21.06
CA SER A 14 -17.79 7.43 -20.15
C SER A 14 -18.51 6.90 -18.89
N GLN A 15 -18.49 5.58 -18.61
CA GLN A 15 -19.35 4.99 -17.57
C GLN A 15 -18.70 3.90 -16.70
N LEU A 16 -17.37 3.76 -16.65
CA LEU A 16 -16.76 2.78 -15.75
C LEU A 16 -15.44 3.27 -15.15
N THR A 17 -15.40 3.42 -13.83
CA THR A 17 -14.18 3.32 -13.01
C THR A 17 -14.52 2.50 -11.78
N THR A 18 -14.41 1.18 -11.90
CA THR A 18 -14.36 0.32 -10.72
C THR A 18 -12.90 0.03 -10.43
N MET A 19 -12.33 0.71 -9.44
CA MET A 19 -11.45 0.00 -8.52
C MET A 19 -12.37 -1.01 -7.82
N PHE A 20 -12.42 -2.25 -8.30
CA PHE A 20 -13.05 -3.32 -7.52
C PHE A 20 -12.19 -3.55 -6.25
N TRP A 21 -12.63 -4.32 -5.24
CA TRP A 21 -13.34 -5.61 -5.32
C TRP A 21 -14.07 -5.86 -3.98
N PHE A 22 -15.38 -6.16 -3.80
CA PHE A 22 -16.54 -6.66 -4.58
C PHE A 22 -17.82 -6.46 -3.71
N PRO A 23 -19.01 -7.00 -4.06
CA PRO A 23 -19.90 -6.66 -5.14
C PRO A 23 -21.01 -5.75 -4.60
N ALA A 24 -20.92 -4.43 -4.79
CA ALA A 24 -22.02 -3.55 -4.38
C ALA A 24 -23.37 -3.85 -5.10
N MET A 25 -23.37 -4.80 -6.06
CA MET A 25 -24.46 -5.11 -7.00
C MET A 25 -24.55 -6.61 -7.33
N ASP A 26 -24.19 -7.54 -6.43
CA ASP A 26 -24.51 -8.98 -6.65
C ASP A 26 -25.97 -9.23 -6.27
N THR A 27 -26.80 -9.59 -7.26
CA THR A 27 -28.23 -9.86 -7.05
C THR A 27 -28.49 -11.17 -6.30
N ASP A 28 -27.48 -12.03 -6.17
CA ASP A 28 -27.56 -13.32 -5.52
C ASP A 28 -27.17 -13.25 -4.02
N ILE A 29 -26.72 -12.07 -3.54
CA ILE A 29 -26.36 -11.82 -2.14
C ILE A 29 -27.38 -10.86 -1.52
N ASP A 30 -27.77 -11.12 -0.27
CA ASP A 30 -28.67 -10.25 0.48
C ASP A 30 -28.13 -8.82 0.53
N ARG A 31 -28.97 -7.86 0.13
CA ARG A 31 -28.61 -6.43 0.03
C ARG A 31 -28.15 -5.84 1.35
N LYS A 32 -28.65 -6.32 2.48
CA LYS A 32 -28.25 -5.88 3.81
C LYS A 32 -26.84 -6.38 4.15
N VAL A 33 -26.54 -7.62 3.77
CA VAL A 33 -25.19 -8.19 3.88
C VAL A 33 -24.21 -7.43 2.98
N LEU A 34 -24.61 -7.02 1.78
CA LEU A 34 -23.79 -6.16 0.91
C LEU A 34 -23.57 -4.75 1.46
N GLN A 35 -24.52 -4.18 2.19
CA GLN A 35 -24.37 -2.88 2.84
C GLN A 35 -23.46 -2.96 4.09
N GLU A 36 -23.48 -4.09 4.78
CA GLU A 36 -22.62 -4.34 5.95
C GLU A 36 -21.19 -4.74 5.56
N LEU A 37 -21.00 -5.37 4.40
CA LEU A 37 -19.70 -5.86 3.91
C LEU A 37 -19.07 -4.99 2.81
N GLY A 38 -19.87 -4.17 2.12
CA GLY A 38 -19.47 -3.53 0.88
C GLY A 38 -18.74 -2.21 1.11
N PRO A 39 -17.60 -1.97 0.43
CA PRO A 39 -17.03 -0.62 0.37
C PRO A 39 -18.04 0.34 -0.27
N THR A 40 -18.17 1.55 0.28
CA THR A 40 -19.01 2.62 -0.31
C THR A 40 -18.54 2.87 -1.74
N PRO A 41 -19.40 2.69 -2.76
CA PRO A 41 -18.99 2.89 -4.14
C PRO A 41 -18.68 4.37 -4.39
N ILE A 42 -17.57 4.64 -5.09
CA ILE A 42 -17.26 5.98 -5.57
C ILE A 42 -18.15 6.28 -6.78
N ILE A 43 -19.01 7.29 -6.66
CA ILE A 43 -19.93 7.70 -7.71
C ILE A 43 -19.17 8.54 -8.74
N ALA A 44 -19.42 8.34 -10.04
CA ALA A 44 -18.81 9.13 -11.11
C ALA A 44 -19.43 10.54 -11.23
N ASP A 45 -19.29 11.33 -10.17
CA ASP A 45 -19.71 12.72 -10.07
C ASP A 45 -18.52 13.62 -9.64
N ALA A 46 -18.79 14.90 -9.38
CA ALA A 46 -17.76 15.84 -8.95
C ALA A 46 -17.09 15.43 -7.62
N HIS A 47 -17.84 14.82 -6.71
CA HIS A 47 -17.33 14.37 -5.42
C HIS A 47 -16.45 13.13 -5.60
N GLY A 48 -16.90 12.13 -6.37
CA GLY A 48 -16.07 10.95 -6.63
C GLY A 48 -14.83 11.26 -7.47
N ARG A 49 -14.89 12.26 -8.36
CA ARG A 49 -13.69 12.81 -9.01
C ARG A 49 -12.69 13.31 -7.98
N GLU A 50 -13.14 14.12 -7.02
CA GLU A 50 -12.29 14.67 -5.95
C GLU A 50 -11.68 13.54 -5.10
N VAL A 51 -12.49 12.57 -4.67
CA VAL A 51 -12.03 11.42 -3.88
C VAL A 51 -10.98 10.58 -4.63
N LEU A 52 -11.14 10.34 -5.93
CA LEU A 52 -10.16 9.58 -6.71
C LEU A 52 -8.85 10.33 -6.90
N LEU A 53 -8.90 11.65 -7.10
CA LEU A 53 -7.71 12.48 -7.24
C LEU A 53 -6.97 12.63 -5.90
N GLU A 54 -7.71 12.74 -4.79
CA GLU A 54 -7.16 12.70 -3.43
C GLU A 54 -6.47 11.35 -3.17
N PHE A 55 -7.14 10.23 -3.45
CA PHE A 55 -6.56 8.90 -3.30
C PHE A 55 -5.30 8.71 -4.16
N LEU A 56 -5.33 9.17 -5.42
CA LEU A 56 -4.17 9.12 -6.31
C LEU A 56 -2.98 9.93 -5.75
N ARG A 57 -3.25 11.08 -5.13
CA ARG A 57 -2.23 11.95 -4.57
C ARG A 57 -1.65 11.40 -3.28
N ASP A 58 -2.51 10.97 -2.36
CA ASP A 58 -2.14 10.79 -0.95
C ASP A 58 -1.84 9.32 -0.61
N GLU A 59 -2.45 8.36 -1.31
CA GLU A 59 -2.33 6.94 -1.00
C GLU A 59 -1.59 6.17 -2.10
N VAL A 60 -1.86 6.45 -3.38
CA VAL A 60 -1.20 5.70 -4.48
C VAL A 60 0.31 5.94 -4.51
N SER A 61 0.79 7.13 -4.16
CA SER A 61 2.23 7.41 -4.05
C SER A 61 2.94 6.50 -3.03
N VAL A 62 2.24 6.17 -1.95
CA VAL A 62 2.72 5.24 -0.92
C VAL A 62 2.55 3.79 -1.35
N LEU A 63 1.44 3.44 -2.00
CA LEU A 63 1.09 2.07 -2.37
C LEU A 63 1.88 1.51 -3.54
N LEU A 64 2.06 2.32 -4.58
CA LEU A 64 2.60 1.90 -5.87
C LEU A 64 3.97 1.19 -5.75
N PRO A 65 4.92 1.66 -4.91
CA PRO A 65 6.19 0.97 -4.69
C PRO A 65 6.06 -0.48 -4.21
N PHE A 66 4.97 -0.81 -3.49
CA PHE A 66 4.72 -2.16 -2.99
C PHE A 66 3.98 -3.06 -3.98
N LEU A 67 3.38 -2.49 -5.03
CA LEU A 67 2.65 -3.22 -6.05
C LEU A 67 3.62 -3.66 -7.15
N ALA A 68 4.33 -4.78 -6.91
CA ALA A 68 5.41 -5.29 -7.76
C ALA A 68 5.09 -5.46 -9.26
N SER A 69 3.81 -5.44 -9.66
CA SER A 69 3.37 -5.58 -11.06
C SER A 69 2.62 -4.36 -11.61
N VAL A 70 2.55 -3.26 -10.86
CA VAL A 70 1.86 -2.04 -11.26
C VAL A 70 2.86 -0.90 -11.31
N GLU A 71 3.16 -0.44 -12.52
CA GLU A 71 4.10 0.67 -12.74
C GLU A 71 3.39 2.03 -12.76
N THR A 72 2.09 2.02 -13.04
CA THR A 72 1.31 3.24 -13.31
C THR A 72 -0.14 3.06 -12.88
N VAL A 73 -0.69 4.11 -12.27
CA VAL A 73 -2.11 4.23 -11.94
C VAL A 73 -2.60 5.54 -12.52
N ALA A 74 -3.73 5.51 -13.21
CA ALA A 74 -4.28 6.67 -13.91
C ALA A 74 -5.77 6.82 -13.67
N VAL A 75 -6.21 8.07 -13.51
CA VAL A 75 -7.62 8.46 -13.42
C VAL A 75 -8.01 9.12 -14.72
N TYR A 76 -9.07 8.59 -15.36
CA TYR A 76 -9.58 9.08 -16.63
C TYR A 76 -10.99 9.65 -16.49
N GLU A 77 -11.25 10.75 -17.19
CA GLU A 77 -12.56 11.35 -17.37
C GLU A 77 -12.79 11.54 -18.88
N ASN A 78 -13.83 10.91 -19.44
CA ASN A 78 -14.17 11.03 -20.87
C ASN A 78 -12.98 10.76 -21.82
N ASN A 79 -12.19 9.71 -21.58
CA ASN A 79 -10.92 9.38 -22.27
C ASN A 79 -9.77 10.38 -22.09
N ARG A 80 -9.93 11.44 -21.29
CA ARG A 80 -8.84 12.33 -20.90
C ARG A 80 -8.24 11.86 -19.59
N CYS A 81 -6.92 11.67 -19.54
CA CYS A 81 -6.21 11.43 -18.28
C CYS A 81 -6.24 12.72 -17.46
N ILE A 82 -6.82 12.67 -16.26
CA ILE A 82 -6.91 13.81 -15.33
C ILE A 82 -5.98 13.64 -14.13
N GLY A 83 -5.42 12.45 -13.94
CA GLY A 83 -4.41 12.17 -12.93
C GLY A 83 -3.58 10.95 -13.30
N LEU A 84 -2.27 10.99 -13.05
CA LEU A 84 -1.34 9.90 -13.33
C LEU A 84 -0.31 9.79 -12.20
N ALA A 85 -0.20 8.62 -11.59
CA ALA A 85 0.91 8.26 -10.71
C ALA A 85 1.75 7.16 -11.37
N HIS A 86 3.08 7.29 -11.37
CA HIS A 86 3.97 6.28 -11.92
C HIS A 86 5.30 6.21 -11.19
N ILE A 87 5.91 5.02 -11.17
CA ILE A 87 7.27 4.83 -10.67
C ILE A 87 8.25 5.22 -11.78
N SER A 88 9.18 6.13 -11.50
CA SER A 88 10.30 6.39 -12.41
C SER A 88 11.28 5.22 -12.34
N ARG A 89 11.50 4.53 -13.46
CA ARG A 89 12.61 3.60 -13.59
C ARG A 89 13.87 4.35 -13.98
N GLY A 90 14.83 4.43 -13.06
CA GLY A 90 16.24 4.70 -13.36
C GLY A 90 16.55 6.13 -13.81
N SER A 91 16.97 6.97 -12.88
CA SER A 91 18.15 7.80 -13.10
C SER A 91 19.37 7.04 -12.56
N GLU A 92 20.56 7.24 -13.14
CA GLU A 92 21.81 6.57 -12.76
C GLU A 92 22.27 6.86 -11.30
N GLU A 93 21.52 7.66 -10.53
CA GLU A 93 21.85 8.12 -9.19
C GLU A 93 21.00 7.52 -8.05
N GLN A 94 19.99 6.67 -8.32
CA GLN A 94 19.16 6.08 -7.26
C GLN A 94 19.95 5.05 -6.44
N LYS A 95 19.96 5.19 -5.11
CA LYS A 95 20.57 4.20 -4.22
C LYS A 95 19.72 2.91 -4.21
N GLU A 96 20.35 1.80 -3.84
CA GLU A 96 19.66 0.52 -3.71
C GLU A 96 18.47 0.62 -2.73
N GLY A 97 17.29 0.20 -3.20
CA GLY A 97 16.05 0.26 -2.42
C GLY A 97 15.31 1.59 -2.49
N GLU A 98 15.86 2.61 -3.16
CA GLU A 98 15.14 3.87 -3.38
C GLU A 98 14.12 3.76 -4.51
N VAL A 99 12.91 4.24 -4.24
CA VAL A 99 11.81 4.30 -5.21
C VAL A 99 11.24 5.71 -5.19
N THR A 100 11.05 6.31 -6.37
CA THR A 100 10.37 7.61 -6.50
C THR A 100 9.11 7.44 -7.33
N VAL A 101 8.00 7.91 -6.77
CA VAL A 101 6.70 7.98 -7.44
C VAL A 101 6.44 9.41 -7.85
N HIS A 102 6.11 9.60 -9.13
CA HIS A 102 5.70 10.88 -9.67
C HIS A 102 4.19 10.87 -9.88
N THR A 103 3.53 11.88 -9.33
CA THR A 103 2.08 12.09 -9.47
C THR A 103 1.85 13.40 -10.21
N GLU A 104 1.09 13.35 -11.30
CA GLU A 104 0.63 14.51 -12.07
C GLU A 104 -0.90 14.59 -11.98
N ILE A 105 -1.44 15.68 -11.46
CA ILE A 105 -2.89 15.95 -11.38
C ILE A 105 -3.14 17.38 -11.85
N ASP A 106 -4.06 17.54 -12.81
CA ASP A 106 -4.44 18.85 -13.37
C ASP A 106 -3.22 19.75 -13.76
N GLY A 107 -2.14 19.12 -14.25
CA GLY A 107 -0.90 19.78 -14.67
C GLY A 107 0.08 20.11 -13.54
N GLN A 108 -0.25 19.81 -12.29
CA GLN A 108 0.65 19.93 -11.14
C GLN A 108 1.40 18.62 -10.93
N ARG A 109 2.72 18.72 -10.79
CA ARG A 109 3.60 17.56 -10.56
C ARG A 109 4.08 17.54 -9.12
N HIS A 110 3.97 16.36 -8.52
CA HIS A 110 4.48 16.02 -7.20
C HIS A 110 5.34 14.77 -7.31
N SER A 111 6.33 14.65 -6.44
CA SER A 111 7.13 13.44 -6.32
C SER A 111 7.31 13.07 -4.86
N GLU A 112 7.19 11.78 -4.57
CA GLU A 112 7.50 11.21 -3.27
C GLU A 112 8.51 10.09 -3.43
N SER A 113 9.54 10.14 -2.61
CA SER A 113 10.65 9.19 -2.63
C SER A 113 10.65 8.38 -1.33
N PHE A 114 11.02 7.12 -1.44
CA PHE A 114 11.03 6.16 -0.34
C PHE A 114 12.29 5.30 -0.42
N CYS A 115 12.86 4.95 0.72
CA CYS A 115 13.80 3.83 0.82
C CYS A 115 13.04 2.61 1.35
N GLN A 116 13.14 1.49 0.64
CA GLN A 116 12.37 0.28 0.88
C GLN A 116 13.27 -0.94 1.01
N VAL A 117 12.95 -1.79 1.99
CA VAL A 117 13.63 -3.07 2.19
C VAL A 117 12.59 -4.16 2.36
N GLN A 118 12.66 -5.15 1.48
CA GLN A 118 11.79 -6.32 1.49
C GLN A 118 12.40 -7.46 2.28
N PHE A 119 11.56 -8.13 3.06
CA PHE A 119 11.86 -9.30 3.85
C PHE A 119 10.86 -10.40 3.53
N THR A 120 11.34 -11.63 3.39
CA THR A 120 10.50 -12.81 3.18
C THR A 120 10.79 -13.81 4.30
N PHE A 121 9.72 -14.28 4.94
CA PHE A 121 9.79 -15.17 6.09
C PHE A 121 9.07 -16.48 5.79
N PRO A 122 9.71 -17.65 5.99
CA PRO A 122 9.01 -18.92 5.93
C PRO A 122 7.99 -19.01 7.06
N ILE A 123 6.74 -19.34 6.73
CA ILE A 123 5.65 -19.45 7.71
C ILE A 123 5.82 -20.76 8.46
N PRO A 124 6.04 -20.75 9.79
CA PRO A 124 6.22 -21.98 10.55
C PRO A 124 4.97 -22.86 10.52
N PRO A 125 5.09 -24.20 10.43
CA PRO A 125 3.95 -25.11 10.45
C PRO A 125 3.03 -24.89 11.66
N GLU A 126 3.59 -24.58 12.83
CA GLU A 126 2.87 -24.31 14.07
C GLU A 126 2.00 -23.05 14.01
N ILE A 127 2.39 -22.04 13.22
CA ILE A 127 1.56 -20.85 12.95
C ILE A 127 0.52 -21.18 11.88
N ARG A 128 0.97 -21.84 10.80
CA ARG A 128 0.12 -22.20 9.67
C ARG A 128 -1.04 -23.13 10.06
N ASN A 129 -0.81 -24.01 11.03
CA ASN A 129 -1.80 -24.99 11.46
C ASN A 129 -2.72 -24.50 12.58
N GLN A 130 -2.54 -23.28 13.10
CA GLN A 130 -3.42 -22.77 14.15
C GLN A 130 -4.89 -22.72 13.69
N PRO A 131 -5.86 -22.89 14.61
CA PRO A 131 -7.28 -22.83 14.27
C PRO A 131 -7.72 -21.48 13.71
N ASP A 132 -7.15 -20.39 14.22
CA ASP A 132 -7.43 -18.99 13.85
C ASP A 132 -6.73 -18.54 12.56
N THR A 133 -5.74 -19.30 12.06
CA THR A 133 -5.06 -18.98 10.80
C THR A 133 -6.01 -19.12 9.58
N PRO A 134 -6.12 -18.10 8.71
CA PRO A 134 -7.00 -18.13 7.55
C PRO A 134 -6.61 -19.21 6.53
N LYS A 135 -7.60 -19.79 5.84
CA LYS A 135 -7.37 -20.82 4.81
C LYS A 135 -6.36 -20.40 3.73
N ALA A 136 -6.38 -19.14 3.32
CA ALA A 136 -5.44 -18.59 2.34
C ALA A 136 -4.00 -18.67 2.85
N VAL A 137 -3.76 -18.23 4.09
CA VAL A 137 -2.46 -18.31 4.77
C VAL A 137 -2.02 -19.76 4.94
N LYS A 138 -2.95 -20.70 5.20
CA LYS A 138 -2.62 -22.14 5.29
C LYS A 138 -2.02 -22.71 3.99
N ALA A 139 -2.33 -22.11 2.85
CA ALA A 139 -1.78 -22.49 1.56
C ALA A 139 -0.45 -21.78 1.24
N MET A 140 -0.13 -20.70 1.95
CA MET A 140 1.11 -19.96 1.79
C MET A 140 2.28 -20.70 2.44
N LYS A 141 3.46 -20.56 1.84
CA LYS A 141 4.73 -21.09 2.40
C LYS A 141 5.54 -20.00 3.08
N GLU A 142 5.44 -18.78 2.57
CA GLU A 142 6.22 -17.63 2.99
C GLU A 142 5.28 -16.42 3.09
N ALA A 143 5.63 -15.48 3.96
CA ALA A 143 5.00 -14.19 4.10
C ALA A 143 6.04 -13.10 3.83
N THR A 144 5.62 -12.02 3.17
CA THR A 144 6.47 -10.89 2.82
C THR A 144 6.12 -9.68 3.67
N VAL A 145 7.15 -8.95 4.09
CA VAL A 145 7.05 -7.62 4.72
C VAL A 145 7.99 -6.68 4.00
N VAL A 146 7.52 -5.49 3.66
CA VAL A 146 8.36 -4.40 3.17
C VAL A 146 8.31 -3.26 4.17
N LEU A 147 9.49 -2.82 4.62
CA LEU A 147 9.64 -1.67 5.49
C LEU A 147 10.05 -0.47 4.65
N SER A 148 9.38 0.66 4.83
CA SER A 148 9.58 1.84 3.99
C SER A 148 9.64 3.12 4.80
N VAL A 149 10.70 3.89 4.58
CA VAL A 149 10.85 5.25 5.12
C VAL A 149 10.73 6.26 3.99
N ARG A 150 10.05 7.38 4.24
CA ARG A 150 9.97 8.49 3.30
C ARG A 150 11.29 9.23 3.26
N LEU A 151 11.67 9.68 2.07
CA LEU A 151 12.84 10.52 1.82
C LEU A 151 12.40 11.94 1.49
N GLN A 152 13.15 12.92 2.00
CA GLN A 152 13.04 14.32 1.61
C GLN A 152 14.43 14.92 1.53
N ASN A 153 14.78 15.51 0.39
CA ASN A 153 16.14 15.98 0.10
C ASN A 153 17.19 14.87 0.34
N ASP A 154 16.90 13.67 -0.17
CA ASP A 154 17.75 12.46 -0.09
C ASP A 154 18.06 11.97 1.33
N GLU A 155 17.28 12.40 2.32
CA GLU A 155 17.41 12.00 3.72
C GLU A 155 16.10 11.40 4.26
N PRO A 156 16.17 10.36 5.12
CA PRO A 156 15.01 9.82 5.81
C PRO A 156 14.31 10.88 6.66
N VAL A 157 12.99 10.94 6.54
CA VAL A 157 12.15 11.84 7.34
C VAL A 157 11.06 11.10 8.08
N TYR A 158 10.75 11.61 9.27
CA TYR A 158 9.68 11.09 10.10
C TYR A 158 8.31 11.36 9.49
N VAL A 159 7.48 10.32 9.38
CA VAL A 159 6.08 10.43 8.96
C VAL A 159 5.18 10.00 10.11
N GLY A 160 4.56 10.97 10.79
CA GLY A 160 3.70 10.72 11.96
C GLY A 160 2.38 10.03 11.66
N LYS A 161 2.05 9.80 10.38
CA LYS A 161 0.86 9.06 9.92
C LYS A 161 1.21 7.68 9.34
N SER A 162 2.37 7.12 9.69
CA SER A 162 2.76 5.79 9.23
C SER A 162 1.77 4.73 9.69
N ARG A 163 1.35 3.89 8.73
CA ARG A 163 0.29 2.88 8.88
C ARG A 163 0.75 1.54 8.34
N PHE A 164 0.08 0.48 8.77
CA PHE A 164 0.21 -0.81 8.12
C PHE A 164 -0.52 -0.79 6.77
N HIS A 165 0.05 -1.45 5.78
CA HIS A 165 -0.52 -1.60 4.45
C HIS A 165 -0.64 -3.07 4.09
N VAL A 166 -1.81 -3.46 3.59
CA VAL A 166 -2.09 -4.79 3.06
C VAL A 166 -2.77 -4.59 1.72
N TYR A 167 -1.96 -4.33 0.69
CA TYR A 167 -2.38 -3.71 -0.57
C TYR A 167 -2.95 -2.28 -0.45
N PHE A 168 -3.72 -1.99 0.61
CA PHE A 168 -4.32 -0.70 0.93
C PHE A 168 -3.91 -0.27 2.34
N PRO A 169 -3.95 1.04 2.64
CA PRO A 169 -3.73 1.53 4.00
C PRO A 169 -4.78 0.96 4.95
N THR A 170 -4.31 0.50 6.10
CA THR A 170 -5.16 0.16 7.24
C THR A 170 -5.31 1.36 8.18
N VAL A 171 -6.27 1.30 9.09
CA VAL A 171 -6.49 2.34 10.11
C VAL A 171 -5.38 2.29 11.18
N GLU A 172 -4.78 1.13 11.41
CA GLU A 172 -3.75 0.94 12.43
C GLU A 172 -2.48 1.74 12.12
N SER A 173 -2.07 2.58 13.07
CA SER A 173 -0.75 3.20 13.05
C SER A 173 0.33 2.18 13.37
N THR A 174 1.51 2.31 12.74
CA THR A 174 2.69 1.51 13.08
C THR A 174 3.31 1.92 14.42
N GLY A 175 2.95 3.10 14.95
CA GLY A 175 3.53 3.66 16.17
C GLY A 175 4.94 4.25 15.98
N VAL A 176 5.52 4.12 14.79
CA VAL A 176 6.90 4.52 14.42
C VAL A 176 6.87 5.29 13.10
N GLY A 177 7.92 6.07 12.81
CA GLY A 177 7.93 6.94 11.63
C GLY A 177 8.16 6.27 10.26
N PHE A 178 8.02 4.94 10.17
CA PHE A 178 8.10 4.19 8.91
C PHE A 178 6.86 3.34 8.66
N ILE A 179 6.58 3.12 7.39
CA ILE A 179 5.47 2.33 6.87
C ILE A 179 5.84 0.85 6.87
N VAL A 180 4.87 0.00 7.20
CA VAL A 180 4.99 -1.46 7.13
C VAL A 180 3.96 -1.96 6.12
N HIS A 181 4.41 -2.50 5.00
CA HIS A 181 3.56 -3.28 4.10
C HIS A 181 3.79 -4.75 4.38
N GLY A 182 2.74 -5.58 4.40
CA GLY A 182 2.96 -7.01 4.46
C GLY A 182 1.73 -7.85 4.19
N ASP A 183 1.94 -9.16 4.12
CA ASP A 183 0.89 -10.17 3.92
C ASP A 183 0.06 -10.40 5.20
N PHE A 184 -0.27 -9.33 5.94
CA PHE A 184 -1.10 -9.43 7.14
C PHE A 184 -2.53 -9.84 6.78
N TYR A 185 -3.17 -10.50 7.73
CA TYR A 185 -4.58 -10.79 7.64
C TYR A 185 -5.43 -9.60 8.10
N VAL A 186 -6.39 -9.19 7.29
CA VAL A 186 -7.27 -8.04 7.55
C VAL A 186 -8.73 -8.47 7.66
N LYS A 187 -9.55 -7.60 8.26
CA LYS A 187 -11.00 -7.73 8.23
C LYS A 187 -11.52 -7.77 6.77
N PRO A 188 -12.73 -8.31 6.52
CA PRO A 188 -13.29 -8.38 5.17
C PRO A 188 -13.37 -7.03 4.45
N ASP A 189 -13.62 -5.94 5.19
CA ASP A 189 -13.63 -4.56 4.69
C ASP A 189 -12.23 -3.95 4.46
N ARG A 190 -11.17 -4.70 4.82
CA ARG A 190 -9.74 -4.39 4.61
C ARG A 190 -9.25 -3.12 5.32
N THR A 191 -10.01 -2.62 6.28
CA THR A 191 -9.67 -1.40 7.02
C THR A 191 -8.80 -1.68 8.24
N HIS A 192 -8.91 -2.88 8.81
CA HIS A 192 -8.30 -3.23 10.08
C HIS A 192 -7.50 -4.54 10.00
N LEU A 193 -6.35 -4.56 10.68
CA LEU A 193 -5.65 -5.81 10.99
C LEU A 193 -6.52 -6.70 11.90
N MET A 194 -6.55 -7.99 11.59
CA MET A 194 -7.17 -8.98 12.46
C MET A 194 -6.23 -9.35 13.61
N GLY A 195 -6.77 -9.61 14.80
CA GLY A 195 -6.02 -10.31 15.84
C GLY A 195 -5.79 -11.77 15.47
N GLY A 196 -4.80 -12.41 16.11
CA GLY A 196 -4.55 -13.84 15.95
C GLY A 196 -3.08 -14.18 15.75
N SER A 197 -2.79 -15.47 15.90
CA SER A 197 -1.44 -16.02 16.00
C SER A 197 -0.57 -15.68 14.79
N TYR A 198 -1.16 -15.66 13.59
CA TYR A 198 -0.44 -15.34 12.35
C TYR A 198 0.04 -13.89 12.30
N ASN A 199 -0.85 -12.92 12.59
CA ASN A 199 -0.48 -11.51 12.55
C ASN A 199 0.49 -11.16 13.67
N GLU A 200 0.32 -11.72 14.87
CA GLU A 200 1.26 -11.56 15.97
C GLU A 200 2.67 -12.07 15.61
N TRP A 201 2.74 -13.25 14.99
CA TRP A 201 4.00 -13.80 14.47
C TRP A 201 4.63 -12.88 13.42
N LEU A 202 3.86 -12.44 12.42
CA LEU A 202 4.37 -11.60 11.34
C LEU A 202 4.81 -10.21 11.84
N LEU A 203 4.08 -9.63 12.79
CA LEU A 203 4.47 -8.40 13.48
C LEU A 203 5.79 -8.58 14.24
N GLY A 204 5.98 -9.71 14.91
CA GLY A 204 7.26 -10.05 15.56
C GLY A 204 8.42 -10.15 14.56
N CYS A 205 8.18 -10.77 13.39
CA CYS A 205 9.15 -10.81 12.29
C CYS A 205 9.48 -9.40 11.77
N ALA A 206 8.47 -8.57 11.53
CA ALA A 206 8.65 -7.20 11.06
C ALA A 206 9.44 -6.35 12.07
N ALA A 207 9.12 -6.45 13.36
CA ALA A 207 9.83 -5.73 14.43
C ALA A 207 11.30 -6.17 14.52
N LYS A 208 11.58 -7.47 14.41
CA LYS A 208 12.95 -7.99 14.40
C LYS A 208 13.74 -7.49 13.20
N ALA A 209 13.15 -7.52 12.00
CA ALA A 209 13.78 -7.01 10.78
C ALA A 209 14.02 -5.49 10.85
N ALA A 210 13.07 -4.74 11.42
CA ALA A 210 13.19 -3.31 11.63
C ALA A 210 14.39 -2.98 12.54
N ALA A 211 14.52 -3.68 13.66
CA ALA A 211 15.56 -3.43 14.66
C ALA A 211 16.98 -3.83 14.20
N ASN A 212 17.10 -4.74 13.22
CA ASN A 212 18.37 -5.27 12.77
C ASN A 212 18.68 -4.84 11.34
N GLU A 213 18.23 -5.62 10.35
CA GLU A 213 18.64 -5.49 8.96
C GLU A 213 18.22 -4.13 8.36
N PHE A 214 17.00 -3.68 8.63
CA PHE A 214 16.49 -2.42 8.09
C PHE A 214 17.26 -1.21 8.63
N LEU A 215 17.40 -1.11 9.96
CA LEU A 215 18.20 -0.06 10.58
C LEU A 215 19.65 -0.08 10.08
N THR A 216 20.24 -1.27 9.96
CA THR A 216 21.61 -1.43 9.46
C THR A 216 21.76 -0.94 8.03
N GLN A 217 20.78 -1.23 7.15
CA GLN A 217 20.80 -0.75 5.77
C GLN A 217 20.67 0.77 5.70
N LEU A 218 19.73 1.36 6.45
CA LEU A 218 19.57 2.82 6.50
C LEU A 218 20.85 3.53 7.00
N LEU A 219 21.48 3.01 8.05
CA LEU A 219 22.72 3.58 8.59
C LEU A 219 23.94 3.44 7.66
N LYS A 220 23.90 2.53 6.68
CA LYS A 220 24.93 2.44 5.63
C LYS A 220 24.73 3.50 4.54
N GLN A 221 23.49 3.93 4.30
CA GLN A 221 23.14 4.80 3.17
C GLN A 221 22.93 6.27 3.54
N TYR A 222 22.56 6.56 4.80
CA TYR A 222 22.14 7.88 5.26
C TYR A 222 22.78 8.26 6.60
N HIS A 223 22.67 9.53 6.97
CA HIS A 223 23.22 10.02 8.23
C HIS A 223 22.49 9.43 9.44
N ALA A 224 23.23 8.97 10.45
CA ALA A 224 22.63 8.37 11.65
C ALA A 224 21.58 9.27 12.33
N ARG A 225 21.80 10.59 12.34
CA ARG A 225 20.86 11.56 12.92
C ARG A 225 19.50 11.57 12.22
N SER A 226 19.47 11.58 10.88
CA SER A 226 18.22 11.56 10.11
C SER A 226 17.54 10.21 10.25
N VAL A 227 18.29 9.11 10.19
CA VAL A 227 17.77 7.75 10.40
C VAL A 227 17.06 7.63 11.75
N PHE A 228 17.73 7.96 12.87
CA PHE A 228 17.10 7.84 14.19
C PHE A 228 15.91 8.79 14.37
N ALA A 229 15.94 9.98 13.77
CA ALA A 229 14.81 10.89 13.79
C ALA A 229 13.62 10.31 13.00
N ALA A 230 13.87 9.75 11.81
CA ALA A 230 12.85 9.17 10.96
C ALA A 230 12.20 7.91 11.57
N LEU A 231 12.96 7.10 12.30
CA LEU A 231 12.47 5.88 12.95
C LEU A 231 11.87 6.12 14.35
N SER A 232 11.80 7.38 14.79
CA SER A 232 11.31 7.72 16.13
C SER A 232 9.85 7.29 16.36
N SER A 233 9.51 7.04 17.62
CA SER A 233 8.16 6.70 18.03
C SER A 233 7.22 7.89 17.88
N THR A 234 5.96 7.61 17.56
CA THR A 234 4.90 8.62 17.39
C THR A 234 4.39 9.25 18.70
N GLY A 235 4.96 8.89 19.85
CA GLY A 235 4.74 9.57 21.13
C GLY A 235 3.36 9.32 21.76
N SER A 236 2.63 8.29 21.34
CA SER A 236 1.36 7.89 21.98
C SER A 236 1.31 6.36 22.11
N VAL A 237 1.50 5.89 23.36
CA VAL A 237 1.13 4.54 23.81
C VAL A 237 -0.20 4.67 24.54
#